data_AF-A0A0Q5HTG4-F1
#
_entry.id   AF-A0A0Q5HTG4-F1
#
_cell.length_a   1.000
_cell.length_b   1.000
_cell.length_c   1.000
_cell.angle_alpha   90.00
_cell.angle_beta   90.00
_cell.angle_gamma   90.00
#
_symmetry.space_group_name_H-M   'P 1'
#
loop_
_entity.id
_entity.type
_entity.pdbx_description
1 polymer ?
#
loop_
_entity_poly.entity_id
_entity_poly.type
_entity_poly.pdbx_seq_one_letter_code
_entity_poly.pdbx_strand_id
1 'polypeptide(L)'
;MNMQFLCAALACLACSAGAASAQQAPAQRYIDAQGVEIIQNRDAARPAQAAQPRAGAVRTAPAAAAAAADPKLQVSAAEQSARDLDRAAILREELAQEMRKFEAASKALVQGEQEARAQPQAGSALPRLKEILHTHQQNIEAISAELRRVPR
;
A
#
# COMPACT_ATOMS: atom_id res chain seq x y z
N MET A 1 -26.12 -8.49 60.29
CA MET A 1 -24.93 -9.28 60.65
C MET A 1 -23.72 -8.59 60.05
N ASN A 2 -22.68 -8.42 60.89
CA ASN A 2 -21.44 -7.70 60.67
C ASN A 2 -20.38 -8.50 59.89
N MET A 3 -19.25 -7.83 59.61
CA MET A 3 -17.90 -8.30 59.19
C MET A 3 -17.74 -8.45 57.67
N GLN A 4 -16.98 -7.63 56.91
CA GLN A 4 -15.73 -6.86 57.12
C GLN A 4 -14.49 -7.73 57.40
N PHE A 5 -13.42 -7.41 56.64
CA PHE A 5 -12.02 -7.90 56.69
C PHE A 5 -11.73 -9.24 55.99
N LEU A 6 -10.60 -9.49 55.32
CA LEU A 6 -9.43 -8.75 54.84
C LEU A 6 -8.51 -9.84 54.20
N CYS A 7 -7.44 -9.39 53.54
CA CYS A 7 -6.21 -10.13 53.19
C CYS A 7 -6.22 -10.71 51.76
N ALA A 8 -5.51 -10.10 50.80
CA ALA A 8 -4.03 -10.05 50.66
C ALA A 8 -3.44 -11.45 50.49
N ALA A 9 -2.49 -11.76 49.63
CA ALA A 9 -1.76 -11.13 48.53
C ALA A 9 -0.91 -12.27 47.94
N LEU A 10 -0.20 -11.99 46.83
CA LEU A 10 1.03 -12.68 46.40
C LEU A 10 0.97 -14.07 45.73
N ALA A 11 1.35 -14.02 44.45
CA ALA A 11 2.55 -14.66 43.88
C ALA A 11 2.47 -16.05 43.20
N CYS A 12 3.40 -16.19 42.25
CA CYS A 12 3.85 -17.37 41.48
C CYS A 12 3.06 -17.64 40.19
N LEU A 13 3.50 -17.10 39.04
CA LEU A 13 4.64 -17.56 38.23
C LEU A 13 4.46 -19.02 37.77
N ALA A 14 3.90 -19.22 36.58
CA ALA A 14 4.17 -20.39 35.76
C ALA A 14 3.95 -20.05 34.27
N CYS A 15 5.06 -19.99 33.55
CA CYS A 15 5.12 -20.01 32.10
C CYS A 15 4.45 -21.28 31.57
N SER A 16 3.31 -21.17 30.92
CA SER A 16 2.86 -22.17 29.95
C SER A 16 3.04 -21.59 28.56
N ALA A 17 4.18 -21.95 27.97
CA ALA A 17 4.47 -21.79 26.56
C ALA A 17 3.40 -22.54 25.75
N GLY A 18 2.39 -21.79 25.29
CA GLY A 18 1.49 -22.25 24.24
C GLY A 18 2.24 -22.25 22.92
N ALA A 19 2.93 -23.35 22.60
CA ALA A 19 3.33 -23.64 21.24
C ALA A 19 2.06 -23.97 20.45
N ALA A 20 1.41 -22.94 19.90
CA ALA A 20 0.41 -23.13 18.87
C ALA A 20 1.13 -23.64 17.62
N SER A 21 1.11 -24.96 17.39
CA SER A 21 1.40 -25.52 16.08
C SER A 21 0.32 -25.02 15.12
N ALA A 22 0.66 -24.01 14.33
CA ALA A 22 -0.17 -23.62 13.19
C ALA A 22 -0.22 -24.82 12.23
N GLN A 23 -1.31 -25.58 12.26
CA GLN A 23 -1.60 -26.60 11.27
C GLN A 23 -1.73 -25.88 9.92
N GLN A 24 -0.70 -25.97 9.07
CA GLN A 24 -0.72 -25.42 7.72
C GLN A 24 -1.69 -26.24 6.87
N ALA A 25 -2.84 -25.66 6.53
CA ALA A 25 -3.74 -26.21 5.53
C ALA A 25 -3.07 -26.05 4.15
N PRO A 26 -3.06 -27.09 3.29
CA PRO A 26 -2.47 -26.97 1.96
C PRO A 26 -3.26 -25.96 1.12
N ALA A 27 -2.54 -25.04 0.45
CA ALA A 27 -3.13 -24.06 -0.46
C ALA A 27 -3.97 -24.78 -1.53
N GLN A 28 -5.23 -24.38 -1.67
CA GLN A 28 -6.14 -24.98 -2.64
C GLN A 28 -5.94 -24.34 -4.01
N ARG A 29 -5.72 -25.18 -5.01
CA ARG A 29 -5.44 -24.80 -6.39
C ARG A 29 -6.58 -25.31 -7.27
N TYR A 30 -7.24 -24.43 -8.01
CA TYR A 30 -8.22 -24.83 -9.02
C TYR A 30 -8.08 -24.00 -10.29
N ILE A 31 -8.53 -24.60 -11.39
CA ILE A 31 -8.60 -23.97 -12.70
C ILE A 31 -10.06 -23.67 -12.98
N ASP A 32 -10.38 -22.42 -13.28
CA ASP A 32 -11.74 -22.03 -13.63
C ASP A 32 -12.12 -22.46 -15.07
N ALA A 33 -13.37 -22.22 -15.45
CA ALA A 33 -13.87 -22.56 -16.78
C ALA A 33 -13.17 -21.80 -17.93
N GLN A 34 -12.40 -20.76 -17.63
CA GLN A 34 -11.65 -19.94 -18.57
C GLN A 34 -10.18 -20.37 -18.65
N GLY A 35 -9.79 -21.41 -17.91
CA GLY A 35 -8.40 -21.89 -17.86
C GLY A 35 -7.50 -21.05 -16.96
N VAL A 36 -8.05 -20.14 -16.17
CA VAL A 36 -7.29 -19.31 -15.24
C VAL A 36 -7.10 -20.07 -13.93
N GLU A 37 -5.84 -20.12 -13.50
CA GLU A 37 -5.46 -20.77 -12.26
C GLU A 37 -5.63 -19.82 -11.07
N ILE A 38 -6.45 -20.22 -10.11
CA ILE A 38 -6.71 -19.47 -8.88
C ILE A 38 -6.12 -20.26 -7.71
N ILE A 39 -5.22 -19.62 -6.96
CA ILE A 39 -4.59 -20.17 -5.76
C ILE A 39 -5.16 -19.43 -4.55
N GLN A 40 -5.99 -20.11 -3.76
CA GLN A 40 -6.56 -19.55 -2.54
C GLN A 40 -5.75 -19.98 -1.31
N ASN A 41 -5.76 -19.13 -0.27
CA ASN A 41 -5.05 -19.36 0.99
C ASN A 41 -3.52 -19.49 0.83
N ARG A 42 -2.92 -18.65 -0.02
CA ARG A 42 -1.47 -18.52 -0.04
C ARG A 42 -1.03 -17.80 1.23
N ASP A 43 -0.30 -18.49 2.09
CA ASP A 43 0.40 -17.85 3.20
C ASP A 43 1.26 -16.71 2.64
N ALA A 44 1.01 -15.49 3.13
CA ALA A 44 1.90 -14.37 2.84
C ALA A 44 3.31 -14.78 3.25
N ALA A 45 4.27 -14.73 2.33
CA ALA A 45 5.64 -15.08 2.63
C ALA A 45 6.08 -14.27 3.85
N ARG A 46 6.37 -14.96 4.96
CA ARG A 46 6.90 -14.31 6.15
C ARG A 46 8.18 -13.59 5.70
N PRO A 47 8.27 -12.25 5.84
CA PRO A 47 9.52 -11.57 5.55
C PRO A 47 10.60 -12.22 6.42
N ALA A 48 11.68 -12.68 5.80
CA ALA A 48 12.78 -13.29 6.52
C ALA A 48 13.21 -12.31 7.61
N GLN A 49 13.12 -12.72 8.88
CA GLN A 49 13.69 -11.94 9.97
C GLN A 49 15.16 -11.74 9.62
N ALA A 50 15.54 -10.50 9.35
CA ALA A 50 16.93 -10.13 9.16
C ALA A 50 17.69 -10.61 10.40
N ALA A 51 18.59 -11.57 10.20
CA ALA A 51 19.47 -12.03 11.26
C ALA A 51 20.24 -10.81 11.79
N GLN A 52 20.13 -10.54 13.09
CA GLN A 52 20.90 -9.49 13.74
C GLN A 52 22.39 -9.73 13.44
N PRO A 53 23.14 -8.71 13.01
CA PRO A 53 24.55 -8.88 12.68
C PRO A 53 25.32 -9.18 13.96
N ARG A 54 25.81 -10.42 14.10
CA ARG A 54 26.91 -10.70 15.03
C ARG A 54 28.11 -9.91 14.54
N ALA A 55 28.56 -8.96 15.36
CA ALA A 55 29.82 -8.26 15.16
C ALA A 55 30.95 -9.31 15.05
N GLY A 56 31.70 -9.27 13.95
CA GLY A 56 32.87 -10.12 13.74
C GLY A 56 32.74 -11.14 12.61
N ALA A 57 32.49 -10.66 11.38
CA ALA A 57 33.03 -11.26 10.16
C ALA A 57 32.76 -10.30 9.00
N VAL A 58 33.80 -9.72 8.41
CA VAL A 58 33.69 -9.02 7.13
C VAL A 58 33.41 -10.10 6.08
N ARG A 59 32.13 -10.37 5.84
CA ARG A 59 31.70 -11.09 4.64
C ARG A 59 31.76 -10.08 3.50
N THR A 60 32.77 -10.22 2.64
CA THR A 60 32.69 -9.66 1.29
C THR A 60 31.40 -10.18 0.67
N ALA A 61 30.44 -9.28 0.41
CA ALA A 61 29.29 -9.63 -0.39
C ALA A 61 29.81 -10.22 -1.71
N PRO A 62 29.37 -11.42 -2.14
CA PRO A 62 29.70 -11.87 -3.48
C PRO A 62 29.21 -10.78 -4.43
N ALA A 63 30.11 -10.24 -5.24
CA ALA A 63 29.73 -9.37 -6.33
C ALA A 63 28.64 -10.10 -7.11
N ALA A 64 27.43 -9.54 -7.12
CA ALA A 64 26.35 -10.09 -7.93
C ALA A 64 26.88 -10.11 -9.36
N ALA A 65 27.22 -11.30 -9.87
CA ALA A 65 27.55 -11.47 -11.26
C ALA A 65 26.36 -10.90 -12.03
N ALA A 66 26.60 -9.88 -12.86
CA ALA A 66 25.60 -9.36 -13.77
C ALA A 66 25.11 -10.56 -14.59
N ALA A 67 23.93 -11.07 -14.27
CA ALA A 67 23.32 -12.13 -15.04
C ALA A 67 23.23 -11.59 -16.47
N ALA A 68 23.91 -12.26 -17.41
CA ALA A 68 23.82 -11.90 -18.82
C ALA A 68 22.34 -11.85 -19.18
N ALA A 69 21.83 -10.67 -19.55
CA ALA A 69 20.43 -10.49 -19.87
C ALA A 69 20.07 -11.43 -21.01
N ASP A 70 19.17 -12.40 -20.75
CA ASP A 70 18.68 -13.30 -21.78
C ASP A 70 18.17 -12.44 -22.96
N PRO A 71 18.73 -12.59 -24.17
CA PRO A 71 18.36 -11.77 -25.32
C PRO A 71 16.87 -11.89 -25.65
N LYS A 72 16.19 -12.96 -25.21
CA LYS A 72 14.73 -13.12 -25.35
C LYS A 72 13.92 -12.23 -24.41
N LEU A 73 14.55 -11.68 -23.36
CA LEU A 73 13.94 -10.76 -22.41
C LEU A 73 14.28 -9.29 -22.70
N GLN A 74 15.06 -9.03 -23.77
CA GLN A 74 15.42 -7.66 -24.16
C GLN A 74 14.29 -7.05 -25.00
N VAL A 75 13.74 -5.95 -24.52
CA VAL A 75 12.80 -5.11 -25.26
C VAL A 75 13.61 -4.28 -26.27
N SER A 76 13.14 -4.22 -27.52
CA SER A 76 13.83 -3.39 -28.52
C SER A 76 13.71 -1.90 -28.17
N ALA A 77 14.67 -1.08 -28.61
CA ALA A 77 14.60 0.37 -28.39
C ALA A 77 13.32 1.01 -28.97
N ALA A 78 12.85 0.51 -30.12
CA ALA A 78 11.61 0.97 -30.74
C ALA A 78 10.37 0.61 -29.88
N GLU A 79 10.35 -0.60 -29.33
CA GLU A 79 9.27 -1.02 -28.43
C GLU A 79 9.29 -0.24 -27.10
N GLN A 80 10.47 0.01 -26.55
CA GLN A 80 10.61 0.85 -25.35
C GLN A 80 10.11 2.28 -25.61
N SER A 81 10.47 2.88 -26.74
CA SER A 81 9.98 4.21 -27.13
C SER A 81 8.47 4.23 -27.33
N ALA A 82 7.88 3.21 -27.97
CA ALA A 82 6.44 3.10 -28.12
C ALA A 82 5.72 3.02 -26.76
N ARG A 83 6.28 2.25 -25.81
CA ARG A 83 5.77 2.16 -24.44
C ARG A 83 5.90 3.48 -23.68
N ASP A 84 6.99 4.20 -23.87
CA ASP A 84 7.20 5.50 -23.22
C ASP A 84 6.20 6.55 -23.76
N LEU A 85 5.91 6.54 -25.06
CA LEU A 85 4.89 7.39 -25.67
C LEU A 85 3.48 7.06 -25.16
N ASP A 86 3.14 5.76 -25.07
CA ASP A 86 1.86 5.30 -24.53
C ASP A 86 1.71 5.68 -23.05
N ARG A 87 2.74 5.43 -22.24
CA ARG A 87 2.80 5.88 -20.84
C ARG A 87 2.61 7.39 -20.71
N ALA A 88 3.27 8.18 -21.55
CA ALA A 88 3.09 9.64 -21.55
C ALA A 88 1.67 10.05 -21.91
N ALA A 89 1.00 9.34 -22.83
CA ALA A 89 -0.39 9.60 -23.19
C ALA A 89 -1.34 9.29 -22.01
N ILE A 90 -1.18 8.12 -21.39
CA ILE A 90 -1.96 7.69 -20.22
C ILE A 90 -1.81 8.69 -19.08
N LEU A 91 -0.58 9.05 -18.71
CA LEU A 91 -0.32 10.00 -17.61
C LEU A 91 -0.90 11.39 -17.90
N ARG A 92 -0.93 11.85 -19.15
CA ARG A 92 -1.59 13.12 -19.51
C ARG A 92 -3.11 13.03 -19.35
N GLU A 93 -3.71 11.90 -19.72
CA GLU A 93 -5.13 11.68 -19.51
C GLU A 93 -5.47 11.65 -18.02
N GLU A 94 -4.70 10.89 -17.23
CA GLU A 94 -4.84 10.80 -15.79
C GLU A 94 -4.68 12.17 -15.12
N LEU A 95 -3.69 12.97 -15.53
CA LEU A 95 -3.52 14.34 -15.04
C LEU A 95 -4.76 15.19 -15.31
N ALA A 96 -5.29 15.13 -16.54
CA ALA A 96 -6.48 15.88 -16.90
C ALA A 96 -7.71 15.41 -16.09
N GLN A 97 -7.83 14.10 -15.82
CA GLN A 97 -8.88 13.56 -14.97
C GLN A 97 -8.74 14.04 -13.52
N GLU A 98 -7.54 14.00 -12.94
CA GLU A 98 -7.29 14.44 -11.56
C GLU A 98 -7.52 15.95 -11.40
N MET A 99 -7.14 16.78 -12.38
CA MET A 99 -7.47 18.21 -12.37
C MET A 99 -8.99 18.45 -12.33
N ARG A 100 -9.78 17.71 -13.13
CA ARG A 100 -11.25 17.83 -13.09
C ARG A 100 -11.83 17.40 -11.74
N LYS A 101 -11.31 16.34 -11.14
CA LYS A 101 -11.74 15.87 -9.80
C LYS A 101 -11.38 16.90 -8.72
N PHE A 102 -10.19 17.48 -8.78
CA PHE A 102 -9.75 18.55 -7.88
C PHE A 102 -10.68 19.77 -7.97
N GLU A 103 -11.00 20.23 -9.17
CA GLU A 103 -11.93 21.34 -9.36
C GLU A 103 -13.33 21.04 -8.82
N ALA A 104 -13.84 19.82 -9.05
CA ALA A 104 -15.14 19.40 -8.52
C ALA A 104 -15.13 19.36 -6.98
N ALA A 105 -14.10 18.80 -6.37
CA ALA A 105 -13.93 18.76 -4.91
C ALA A 105 -13.79 20.17 -4.33
N SER A 106 -13.08 21.08 -5.02
CA SER A 106 -12.95 22.47 -4.62
C SER A 106 -14.29 23.21 -4.64
N LYS A 107 -15.12 22.99 -5.66
CA LYS A 107 -16.47 23.57 -5.74
C LYS A 107 -17.37 23.02 -4.62
N ALA A 108 -17.32 21.71 -4.38
CA ALA A 108 -18.07 21.07 -3.29
C ALA A 108 -17.64 21.57 -1.91
N LEU A 109 -16.34 21.84 -1.70
CA LEU A 109 -15.84 22.43 -0.46
C LEU A 109 -16.44 23.83 -0.22
N VAL A 110 -16.43 24.69 -1.24
CA VAL A 110 -17.01 26.03 -1.15
C VAL A 110 -18.51 25.98 -0.85
N GLN A 111 -19.25 25.06 -1.50
CA GLN A 111 -20.67 24.86 -1.23
C GLN A 111 -20.91 24.37 0.20
N GLY A 112 -20.17 23.36 0.64
CA GLY A 112 -20.25 22.86 2.02
C GLY A 112 -19.92 23.91 3.07
N GLU A 113 -19.02 24.86 2.77
CA GLU A 113 -18.68 25.96 3.69
C GLU A 113 -19.82 26.96 3.82
N GLN A 114 -20.55 27.21 2.73
CA GLN A 114 -21.76 28.06 2.75
C GLN A 114 -22.88 27.39 3.52
N GLU A 115 -23.10 26.09 3.29
CA GLU A 115 -24.11 25.29 3.99
C GLU A 115 -23.83 25.21 5.50
N ALA A 116 -22.58 24.97 5.89
CA ALA A 116 -22.19 24.94 7.31
C ALA A 116 -22.38 26.30 8.01
N ARG A 117 -22.23 27.41 7.29
CA ARG A 117 -22.55 28.75 7.81
C ARG A 117 -24.05 28.97 7.97
N ALA A 118 -24.85 28.43 7.06
CA ALA A 118 -26.31 28.53 7.10
C ALA A 118 -26.93 27.61 8.17
N GLN A 119 -26.35 26.43 8.40
CA GLN A 119 -26.85 25.40 9.32
C GLN A 119 -25.70 24.78 10.16
N PRO A 120 -25.20 25.49 11.18
CA PRO A 120 -24.06 25.04 11.99
C PRO A 120 -24.33 23.80 12.85
N GLN A 121 -25.59 23.37 12.98
CA GLN A 121 -26.00 22.18 13.74
C GLN A 121 -25.99 20.90 12.89
N ALA A 122 -25.92 21.00 11.55
CA ALA A 122 -25.80 19.86 10.67
C ALA A 122 -24.32 19.41 10.62
N GLY A 123 -24.05 18.13 10.90
CA GLY A 123 -22.68 17.60 10.91
C GLY A 123 -21.94 17.91 9.61
N SER A 124 -20.78 18.57 9.70
CA SER A 124 -20.11 19.11 8.51
C SER A 124 -19.33 18.02 7.76
N ALA A 125 -19.57 17.89 6.45
CA ALA A 125 -18.74 17.08 5.56
C ALA A 125 -17.39 17.74 5.20
N LEU A 126 -17.12 18.94 5.74
CA LEU A 126 -15.96 19.76 5.42
C LEU A 126 -14.60 19.09 5.66
N PRO A 127 -14.35 18.37 6.78
CA PRO A 127 -13.07 17.71 7.00
C PRO A 127 -12.76 16.69 5.89
N ARG A 128 -13.76 15.88 5.52
CA ARG A 128 -13.63 14.89 4.45
C ARG A 128 -13.39 15.53 3.09
N LEU A 129 -14.07 16.63 2.77
CA LEU A 129 -13.86 17.35 1.52
C LEU A 129 -12.45 17.95 1.44
N LYS A 130 -11.89 18.44 2.55
CA LYS A 130 -10.50 18.93 2.62
C LYS A 130 -9.50 17.80 2.39
N GLU A 131 -9.71 16.62 2.98
CA GLU A 131 -8.87 15.44 2.76
C GLU A 131 -8.90 14.96 1.30
N ILE A 132 -10.09 14.92 0.69
CA ILE A 132 -10.26 14.58 -0.73
C ILE A 132 -9.50 15.56 -1.61
N LEU A 133 -9.64 16.86 -1.35
CA LEU A 133 -8.96 17.91 -2.12
C LEU A 133 -7.43 17.80 -1.99
N HIS A 134 -6.93 17.55 -0.77
CA HIS A 134 -5.51 17.32 -0.54
C HIS A 134 -4.97 16.10 -1.29
N THR A 135 -5.75 15.00 -1.31
CA THR A 135 -5.40 13.78 -2.04
C THR A 135 -5.27 14.04 -3.54
N HIS A 136 -6.25 14.73 -4.14
CA HIS A 136 -6.19 15.08 -5.57
C HIS A 136 -5.01 16.01 -5.89
N GLN A 137 -4.68 16.95 -5.00
CA GLN A 137 -3.49 17.80 -5.16
C GLN A 137 -2.20 16.97 -5.19
N GLN A 138 -2.05 16.04 -4.26
CA GLN A 138 -0.88 15.15 -4.21
C GLN A 138 -0.78 14.28 -5.46
N ASN A 139 -1.91 13.75 -5.95
CA ASN A 139 -1.94 12.97 -7.19
C ASN A 139 -1.50 13.80 -8.40
N ILE A 140 -2.01 15.03 -8.54
CA ILE A 140 -1.62 15.96 -9.61
C ILE A 140 -0.10 16.19 -9.60
N GLU A 141 0.48 16.43 -8.43
CA GLU A 141 1.91 16.64 -8.27
C GLU A 141 2.73 15.39 -8.62
N ALA A 142 2.26 14.21 -8.19
CA ALA A 142 2.90 12.93 -8.47
C ALA A 142 2.90 12.62 -9.97
N ILE A 143 1.74 12.72 -10.62
CA ILE A 143 1.60 12.46 -12.07
C ILE A 143 2.42 13.48 -12.87
N SER A 144 2.42 14.76 -12.46
CA SER A 144 3.23 15.80 -13.10
C SER A 144 4.74 15.55 -12.92
N ALA A 145 5.16 15.00 -11.78
CA ALA A 145 6.54 14.58 -11.58
C ALA A 145 6.91 13.38 -12.45
N GLU A 146 6.00 12.42 -12.61
CA GLU A 146 6.22 11.26 -13.47
C GLU A 146 6.32 11.65 -14.94
N LEU A 147 5.42 12.51 -15.44
CA LEU A 147 5.47 13.03 -16.81
C LEU A 147 6.81 13.72 -17.15
N ARG A 148 7.47 14.35 -16.16
CA ARG A 148 8.79 14.95 -16.34
C ARG A 148 9.92 13.93 -16.45
N ARG A 149 9.70 12.70 -15.96
CA ARG A 149 10.67 11.59 -16.00
C ARG A 149 10.51 10.71 -17.24
N VAL A 150 9.35 10.76 -17.91
CA VAL A 150 9.15 9.99 -19.14
C VAL A 150 10.07 10.54 -20.24
N PRO A 151 10.90 9.69 -20.87
CA PRO A 151 11.74 10.10 -22.00
C PRO A 151 10.89 10.68 -23.13
N ARG A 152 11.40 11.73 -23.79
CA ARG A 152 10.75 12.34 -24.95
C ARG A 152 11.28 11.77 -26.25
#